data_AF-A0A2N0V9W2-F1
#
_entry.id   AF-A0A2N0V9W2-F1
#
_cell.length_a   1.000
_cell.length_b   1.000
_cell.length_c   1.000
_cell.angle_alpha   90.00
_cell.angle_beta   90.00
_cell.angle_gamma   90.00
#
_symmetry.space_group_name_H-M   'P 1'
#
loop_
_entity.id
_entity.type
_entity.pdbx_description
1 polymer ?
#
loop_
_entity_poly.entity_id
_entity_poly.type
_entity_poly.pdbx_seq_one_letter_code
_entity_poly.pdbx_strand_id
1 'polypeptide(L)'
;MNPGRSALFSGLAISMMLTAAPSLYAADDTKKPDAPAAKSAQPATKPLKLGGPGIEQERSFPKIVSGKWTGPKTADGQPDVQGHWSNTIANHNNFTDPQGGILNDPNPNRVAKGPREERAPSRVSDPADGQVPFQPWALEKVKDFQAHFHDPVKPEYIEPLARCAPGGIPKSLFWHGYEISQYPGYVLFQFNSGTRIIHLDGKPHLPDNIKLWNGDSRGHWEGNTLVVDVTNQNGKALFGRSGEFISENGHIQERYIFSNDGDRYTYEAVLTDPTVYTRPFTVTVPARKWTAKDQPNGWHFEVEPANYTGKVALKEPILDQYERVCAENNGGFGLVAAEEPKK
;
A
#
# COMPACT_ATOMS: atom_id res chain seq x y z
N MET A 1 -17.10 45.63 -51.82
CA MET A 1 -16.16 46.54 -51.13
C MET A 1 -15.11 45.67 -50.45
N ASN A 2 -13.93 45.56 -51.08
CA ASN A 2 -12.66 45.07 -50.53
C ASN A 2 -11.83 46.34 -50.15
N PRO A 3 -10.65 46.33 -49.48
CA PRO A 3 -9.72 45.21 -49.23
C PRO A 3 -9.24 45.12 -47.75
N GLY A 4 -8.75 44.00 -47.23
CA GLY A 4 -7.49 43.33 -47.59
C GLY A 4 -6.33 43.90 -46.77
N ARG A 5 -5.97 43.23 -45.67
CA ARG A 5 -4.65 43.35 -45.04
C ARG A 5 -4.08 41.97 -44.79
N SER A 6 -3.31 41.54 -45.78
CA SER A 6 -2.33 40.47 -45.72
C SER A 6 -1.29 40.77 -44.63
N ALA A 7 -1.05 39.80 -43.75
CA ALA A 7 0.21 39.72 -43.00
C ALA A 7 1.03 38.61 -43.64
N LEU A 8 2.20 38.99 -44.15
CA LEU A 8 3.15 38.14 -44.84
C LEU A 8 3.65 37.01 -43.93
N PHE A 9 3.48 35.76 -44.37
CA PHE A 9 4.32 34.67 -43.92
C PHE A 9 5.67 34.77 -44.64
N SER A 10 6.68 35.32 -43.95
CA SER A 10 8.07 35.18 -44.38
C SER A 10 8.55 33.79 -43.98
N GLY A 11 8.68 32.91 -44.96
CA GLY A 11 9.34 31.62 -44.79
C GLY A 11 10.81 31.81 -44.45
N LEU A 12 11.24 31.23 -43.33
CA LEU A 12 12.64 30.93 -43.08
C LEU A 12 12.81 29.43 -43.37
N ALA A 13 13.36 29.13 -44.55
CA ALA A 13 13.81 27.79 -44.88
C ALA A 13 15.07 27.47 -44.05
N ILE A 14 14.93 26.60 -43.06
CA ILE A 14 16.08 25.98 -42.40
C ILE A 14 16.39 24.71 -43.20
N SER A 15 17.38 24.83 -44.10
CA SER A 15 17.97 23.71 -44.81
C SER A 15 18.77 22.86 -43.82
N MET A 16 18.20 21.73 -43.37
CA MET A 16 18.98 20.67 -42.72
C MET A 16 19.89 20.02 -43.77
N MET A 17 21.17 20.38 -43.76
CA MET A 17 22.19 19.57 -44.44
C MET A 17 22.38 18.27 -43.64
N LEU A 18 21.83 17.17 -44.16
CA LEU A 18 22.27 15.83 -43.81
C LEU A 18 23.70 15.65 -44.36
N THR A 19 24.71 15.76 -43.51
CA THR A 19 26.02 15.16 -43.78
C THR A 19 26.03 13.76 -43.20
N ALA A 20 25.94 12.76 -44.09
CA ALA A 20 26.16 11.36 -43.76
C ALA A 20 27.63 11.17 -43.34
N ALA A 21 27.86 10.81 -42.07
CA ALA A 21 29.14 10.30 -41.63
C ALA A 21 29.21 8.79 -41.92
N PRO A 22 30.32 8.29 -42.50
CA PRO A 22 30.40 6.91 -42.97
C PRO A 22 30.41 5.90 -41.82
N SER A 23 29.69 4.81 -42.04
CA SER A 23 29.69 3.57 -41.25
C SER A 23 31.12 3.07 -41.03
N LEU A 24 31.58 3.11 -39.77
CA LEU A 24 32.80 2.46 -39.31
C LEU A 24 32.42 1.31 -38.36
N TYR A 25 31.79 0.28 -38.92
CA TYR A 25 31.89 -1.06 -38.38
C TYR A 25 32.31 -2.02 -39.50
N ALA A 26 33.61 -2.02 -39.78
CA ALA A 26 34.29 -3.20 -40.29
C ALA A 26 35.19 -3.67 -39.13
N ALA A 27 34.78 -4.74 -38.46
CA ALA A 27 35.61 -5.41 -37.47
C ALA A 27 36.71 -6.20 -38.20
N ASP A 28 37.97 -5.84 -37.97
CA ASP A 28 39.13 -6.65 -38.32
C ASP A 28 39.41 -7.61 -37.16
N ASP A 29 39.10 -8.88 -37.37
CA ASP A 29 38.89 -9.91 -36.34
C ASP A 29 40.20 -10.67 -36.00
N THR A 30 41.34 -9.98 -35.89
CA THR A 30 42.65 -10.67 -35.77
C THR A 30 43.60 -10.20 -34.66
N LYS A 31 43.20 -9.32 -33.73
CA LYS A 31 44.02 -9.04 -32.53
C LYS A 31 43.24 -9.03 -31.22
N LYS A 32 43.51 -10.06 -30.41
CA LYS A 32 43.07 -10.16 -29.01
C LYS A 32 43.77 -9.07 -28.17
N PRO A 33 43.05 -8.17 -27.49
CA PRO A 33 43.67 -7.23 -26.55
C PRO A 33 44.05 -7.96 -25.26
N ASP A 34 45.24 -7.68 -24.75
CA ASP A 34 45.70 -8.20 -23.45
C ASP A 34 44.79 -7.76 -22.32
N ALA A 35 44.39 -8.71 -21.48
CA ALA A 35 43.54 -8.46 -20.32
C ALA A 35 44.26 -7.57 -19.30
N PRO A 36 43.63 -6.50 -18.79
CA PRO A 36 44.22 -5.70 -17.73
C PRO A 36 44.36 -6.55 -16.47
N ALA A 37 45.55 -6.47 -15.84
CA ALA A 37 45.89 -7.18 -14.62
C ALA A 37 44.83 -6.97 -13.53
N ALA A 38 44.34 -8.08 -12.96
CA ALA A 38 43.38 -8.10 -11.87
C ALA A 38 43.89 -7.28 -10.69
N LYS A 39 43.29 -6.12 -10.45
CA LYS A 39 43.48 -5.38 -9.19
C LYS A 39 42.95 -6.25 -8.06
N SER A 40 43.76 -6.38 -7.01
CA SER A 40 43.49 -7.14 -5.79
C SER A 40 42.04 -7.02 -5.34
N ALA A 41 41.35 -8.15 -5.26
CA ALA A 41 40.04 -8.23 -4.63
C ALA A 41 40.15 -7.68 -3.20
N GLN A 42 39.43 -6.60 -2.91
CA GLN A 42 39.25 -6.16 -1.53
C GLN A 42 38.57 -7.28 -0.75
N PRO A 43 38.93 -7.48 0.54
CA PRO A 43 38.31 -8.50 1.36
C PRO A 43 36.80 -8.28 1.36
N ALA A 44 36.03 -9.34 1.06
CA ALA A 44 34.58 -9.33 1.12
C ALA A 44 34.16 -8.84 2.52
N THR A 45 33.54 -7.66 2.57
CA THR A 45 32.95 -7.15 3.80
C THR A 45 31.82 -8.07 4.20
N LYS A 46 31.80 -8.52 5.47
CA LYS A 46 30.69 -9.31 5.98
C LYS A 46 29.40 -8.47 5.88
N PRO A 47 28.33 -8.95 5.21
CA PRO A 47 27.05 -8.26 5.21
C PRO A 47 26.53 -8.11 6.65
N LEU A 48 25.87 -6.99 6.92
CA LEU A 48 25.20 -6.75 8.19
C LEU A 48 24.14 -7.84 8.39
N LYS A 49 24.15 -8.50 9.55
CA LYS A 49 23.15 -9.53 9.87
C LYS A 49 21.84 -8.87 10.26
N LEU A 50 20.90 -8.78 9.32
CA LEU A 50 19.48 -8.77 9.67
C LEU A 50 19.18 -10.09 10.40
N GLY A 51 18.43 -10.02 11.50
CA GLY A 51 18.35 -11.16 12.43
C GLY A 51 17.30 -11.03 13.51
N GLY A 52 16.26 -11.84 13.38
CA GLY A 52 15.14 -12.03 14.31
C GLY A 52 14.04 -12.85 13.63
N PRO A 53 12.97 -13.28 14.31
CA PRO A 53 11.76 -13.71 13.61
C PRO A 53 11.21 -12.52 12.78
N GLY A 54 10.48 -12.81 11.69
CA GLY A 54 9.69 -11.77 11.02
C GLY A 54 8.58 -11.26 11.95
N ILE A 55 7.80 -10.25 11.51
CA ILE A 55 6.55 -9.94 12.22
C ILE A 55 5.66 -11.20 12.17
N GLU A 56 5.32 -11.71 13.35
CA GLU A 56 4.49 -12.90 13.49
C GLU A 56 3.05 -12.62 13.07
N GLN A 57 2.39 -13.65 12.54
CA GLN A 57 0.96 -13.63 12.29
C GLN A 57 0.23 -13.92 13.60
N GLU A 58 -0.15 -12.85 14.29
CA GLU A 58 -0.87 -12.91 15.55
C GLU A 58 -2.28 -13.50 15.37
N ARG A 59 -2.87 -13.98 16.46
CA ARG A 59 -4.23 -14.53 16.50
C ARG A 59 -5.17 -13.72 17.41
N SER A 60 -4.76 -12.53 17.81
CA SER A 60 -5.53 -11.65 18.68
C SER A 60 -5.22 -10.20 18.34
N PHE A 61 -6.11 -9.27 18.74
CA PHE A 61 -5.86 -7.84 18.61
C PHE A 61 -5.40 -7.32 19.97
N PRO A 62 -4.10 -7.00 20.16
CA PRO A 62 -3.66 -6.37 21.40
C PRO A 62 -4.41 -5.06 21.60
N LYS A 63 -5.09 -4.94 22.73
CA LYS A 63 -5.82 -3.72 23.07
C LYS A 63 -4.82 -2.69 23.61
N ILE A 64 -4.77 -1.54 22.95
CA ILE A 64 -4.05 -0.36 23.42
C ILE A 64 -5.09 0.66 23.86
N VAL A 65 -4.89 1.25 25.03
CA VAL A 65 -5.86 2.17 25.65
C VAL A 65 -5.48 3.61 25.29
N SER A 66 -6.45 4.41 24.87
CA SER A 66 -6.27 5.86 24.73
C SER A 66 -5.94 6.50 26.08
N GLY A 67 -4.95 7.38 26.11
CA GLY A 67 -4.47 8.00 27.33
C GLY A 67 -3.36 9.01 27.06
N LYS A 68 -2.62 9.38 28.11
CA LYS A 68 -1.51 10.32 27.98
C LYS A 68 -0.37 9.72 27.18
N TRP A 69 0.16 10.48 26.23
CA TRP A 69 1.42 10.17 25.56
C TRP A 69 2.62 10.46 26.46
N THR A 70 3.49 9.47 26.63
CA THR A 70 4.75 9.58 27.39
C THR A 70 5.99 9.26 26.55
N GLY A 71 5.81 8.96 25.26
CA GLY A 71 6.91 8.66 24.35
C GLY A 71 7.60 9.91 23.78
N PRO A 72 8.49 9.71 22.78
CA PRO A 72 9.18 10.79 22.09
C PRO A 72 8.21 11.77 21.41
N LYS A 73 8.66 12.99 21.21
CA LYS A 73 7.87 14.04 20.55
C LYS A 73 8.61 14.62 19.37
N THR A 74 7.86 15.02 18.35
CA THR A 74 8.37 15.78 17.22
C THR A 74 8.85 17.17 17.69
N ALA A 75 9.59 17.87 16.84
CA ALA A 75 10.11 19.20 17.15
C ALA A 75 9.00 20.24 17.47
N ASP A 76 7.81 20.06 16.89
CA ASP A 76 6.61 20.86 17.16
C ASP A 76 5.74 20.31 18.31
N GLY A 77 6.23 19.30 19.04
CA GLY A 77 5.66 18.84 20.30
C GLY A 77 4.54 17.79 20.20
N GLN A 78 4.26 17.29 19.00
CA GLN A 78 3.31 16.20 18.76
C GLN A 78 3.91 14.84 19.18
N PRO A 79 3.11 13.79 19.43
CA PRO A 79 3.61 12.42 19.51
C PRO A 79 4.45 12.06 18.28
N ASP A 80 5.67 11.55 18.48
CA ASP A 80 6.52 11.07 17.38
C ASP A 80 6.26 9.59 17.15
N VAL A 81 5.56 9.30 16.06
CA VAL A 81 5.14 7.96 15.64
C VAL A 81 5.73 7.58 14.29
N GLN A 82 6.70 8.35 13.80
CA GLN A 82 7.32 8.11 12.50
C GLN A 82 7.97 6.72 12.42
N GLY A 83 8.03 6.20 11.21
CA GLY A 83 8.70 4.94 10.90
C GLY A 83 7.89 4.03 9.97
N HIS A 84 8.38 2.81 9.81
CA HIS A 84 7.73 1.78 9.02
C HIS A 84 6.86 0.92 9.91
N TRP A 85 5.64 0.65 9.46
CA TRP A 85 4.61 -0.05 10.20
C TRP A 85 4.04 -1.16 9.33
N SER A 86 3.62 -2.25 9.95
CA SER A 86 2.82 -3.25 9.27
C SER A 86 1.80 -3.83 10.23
N ASN A 87 0.68 -4.29 9.67
CA ASN A 87 -0.31 -5.03 10.42
C ASN A 87 0.30 -6.36 10.94
N THR A 88 -0.21 -6.86 12.07
CA THR A 88 0.28 -8.11 12.70
C THR A 88 -0.63 -9.31 12.46
N ILE A 89 -1.68 -9.17 11.65
CA ILE A 89 -2.70 -10.21 11.44
C ILE A 89 -2.67 -10.65 10.00
N ALA A 90 -2.35 -11.92 9.79
CA ALA A 90 -2.15 -12.48 8.47
C ALA A 90 -3.22 -12.09 7.44
N ASN A 91 -2.72 -11.86 6.22
CA ASN A 91 -3.44 -11.87 4.96
C ASN A 91 -4.44 -10.71 4.74
N HIS A 92 -4.34 -10.16 3.53
CA HIS A 92 -5.09 -9.01 3.02
C HIS A 92 -6.24 -9.39 2.08
N ASN A 93 -6.34 -10.66 1.71
CA ASN A 93 -7.29 -11.16 0.72
C ASN A 93 -8.73 -11.09 1.24
N ASN A 94 -8.93 -11.37 2.52
CA ASN A 94 -10.27 -11.51 3.10
C ASN A 94 -10.41 -10.60 4.32
N PHE A 95 -11.45 -9.77 4.27
CA PHE A 95 -11.65 -8.72 5.25
C PHE A 95 -12.19 -9.27 6.58
N THR A 96 -13.23 -10.11 6.53
CA THR A 96 -13.90 -10.66 7.72
C THR A 96 -13.27 -11.96 8.23
N ASP A 97 -12.44 -12.59 7.39
CA ASP A 97 -11.65 -13.75 7.75
C ASP A 97 -10.17 -13.54 7.38
N PRO A 98 -9.38 -12.82 8.20
CA PRO A 98 -8.01 -12.43 7.86
C PRO A 98 -7.12 -13.62 7.50
N GLN A 99 -7.08 -14.64 8.36
CA GLN A 99 -6.37 -15.91 8.09
C GLN A 99 -7.10 -16.81 7.10
N GLY A 100 -8.21 -16.33 6.55
CA GLY A 100 -8.94 -16.89 5.44
C GLY A 100 -8.16 -16.80 4.14
N GLY A 101 -8.85 -17.00 3.03
CA GLY A 101 -8.31 -16.96 1.69
C GLY A 101 -9.33 -16.26 0.81
N ILE A 102 -9.01 -16.14 -0.47
CA ILE A 102 -10.00 -15.70 -1.43
C ILE A 102 -11.07 -16.80 -1.50
N LEU A 103 -12.34 -16.41 -1.51
CA LEU A 103 -13.42 -17.37 -1.68
C LEU A 103 -13.26 -18.07 -3.03
N ASN A 104 -13.50 -19.38 -3.08
CA ASN A 104 -13.41 -20.21 -4.30
C ASN A 104 -12.05 -20.13 -5.03
N ASP A 105 -10.95 -19.88 -4.31
CA ASP A 105 -9.59 -19.88 -4.86
C ASP A 105 -9.28 -21.22 -5.57
N PRO A 106 -9.04 -21.22 -6.90
CA PRO A 106 -8.80 -22.44 -7.67
C PRO A 106 -7.41 -23.04 -7.42
N ASN A 107 -6.52 -22.35 -6.69
CA ASN A 107 -5.19 -22.84 -6.41
C ASN A 107 -5.22 -24.00 -5.38
N PRO A 108 -4.79 -25.23 -5.77
CA PRO A 108 -4.89 -26.42 -4.92
C PRO A 108 -3.89 -26.43 -3.74
N ASN A 109 -2.92 -25.51 -3.70
CA ASN A 109 -1.78 -25.57 -2.78
C ASN A 109 -1.99 -24.89 -1.42
N ARG A 110 -3.23 -24.66 -0.97
CA ARG A 110 -3.45 -24.11 0.38
C ARG A 110 -3.51 -25.21 1.44
N VAL A 111 -2.68 -25.03 2.47
CA VAL A 111 -2.78 -25.78 3.74
C VAL A 111 -4.22 -25.69 4.25
N ALA A 112 -4.80 -26.82 4.63
CA ALA A 112 -6.14 -26.86 5.23
C ALA A 112 -6.18 -25.92 6.44
N LYS A 113 -7.17 -25.03 6.48
CA LYS A 113 -7.33 -24.10 7.62
C LYS A 113 -7.93 -24.84 8.79
N GLY A 114 -7.42 -24.56 9.99
CA GLY A 114 -8.09 -24.96 11.22
C GLY A 114 -9.46 -24.27 11.40
N PRO A 115 -10.20 -24.64 12.45
CA PRO A 115 -11.50 -24.07 12.78
C PRO A 115 -11.49 -22.53 12.86
N ARG A 116 -12.63 -21.86 12.58
CA ARG A 116 -12.71 -20.39 12.51
C ARG A 116 -12.35 -19.72 13.84
N GLU A 117 -12.73 -20.35 14.94
CA GLU A 117 -12.54 -19.95 16.33
C GLU A 117 -11.08 -20.04 16.80
N GLU A 118 -10.25 -20.85 16.13
CA GLU A 118 -8.82 -20.98 16.43
C GLU A 118 -7.96 -19.97 15.65
N ARG A 119 -8.59 -19.20 14.76
CA ARG A 119 -7.97 -18.23 13.86
C ARG A 119 -8.14 -16.80 14.37
N ALA A 120 -7.37 -15.88 13.81
CA ALA A 120 -7.44 -14.47 14.14
C ALA A 120 -8.86 -13.91 14.03
N PRO A 121 -9.27 -12.98 14.91
CA PRO A 121 -10.59 -12.35 14.84
C PRO A 121 -10.85 -11.69 13.47
N SER A 122 -12.13 -11.50 13.15
CA SER A 122 -12.51 -10.66 12.01
C SER A 122 -11.96 -9.25 12.20
N ARG A 123 -11.60 -8.57 11.11
CA ARG A 123 -11.29 -7.13 11.18
C ARG A 123 -12.52 -6.31 11.55
N VAL A 124 -13.73 -6.83 11.29
CA VAL A 124 -14.96 -6.26 11.85
C VAL A 124 -15.05 -6.69 13.31
N SER A 125 -14.88 -5.73 14.21
CA SER A 125 -14.92 -5.95 15.67
C SER A 125 -16.29 -5.66 16.29
N ASP A 126 -17.12 -4.89 15.60
CA ASP A 126 -18.54 -4.70 15.90
C ASP A 126 -19.30 -4.60 14.57
N PRO A 127 -20.34 -5.41 14.30
CA PRO A 127 -21.00 -6.39 15.18
C PRO A 127 -20.14 -7.59 15.60
N ALA A 128 -20.54 -8.24 16.70
CA ALA A 128 -19.82 -9.36 17.32
C ALA A 128 -19.77 -10.64 16.47
N ASP A 129 -20.63 -10.77 15.46
CA ASP A 129 -20.56 -11.86 14.46
C ASP A 129 -19.39 -11.67 13.47
N GLY A 130 -18.71 -10.53 13.52
CA GLY A 130 -17.56 -10.19 12.68
C GLY A 130 -17.91 -10.00 11.21
N GLN A 131 -19.19 -9.75 10.88
CA GLN A 131 -19.65 -9.52 9.51
C GLN A 131 -19.97 -8.05 9.25
N VAL A 132 -19.76 -7.62 8.01
CA VAL A 132 -20.19 -6.29 7.59
C VAL A 132 -21.73 -6.27 7.48
N PRO A 133 -22.43 -5.34 8.14
CA PRO A 133 -23.90 -5.34 8.19
C PRO A 133 -24.49 -4.71 6.92
N PHE A 134 -24.23 -5.32 5.77
CA PHE A 134 -24.68 -4.83 4.46
C PHE A 134 -26.20 -4.70 4.34
N GLN A 135 -26.65 -3.69 3.59
CA GLN A 135 -27.97 -3.68 3.00
C GLN A 135 -28.10 -4.87 2.02
N PRO A 136 -29.31 -5.42 1.79
CA PRO A 136 -29.48 -6.59 0.93
C PRO A 136 -28.90 -6.42 -0.48
N TRP A 137 -29.11 -5.26 -1.11
CA TRP A 137 -28.57 -4.98 -2.45
C TRP A 137 -27.03 -4.98 -2.47
N ALA A 138 -26.41 -4.46 -1.40
CA ALA A 138 -24.95 -4.37 -1.29
C ALA A 138 -24.35 -5.75 -1.06
N LEU A 139 -25.00 -6.58 -0.24
CA LEU A 139 -24.59 -7.97 -0.04
C LEU A 139 -24.64 -8.77 -1.36
N GLU A 140 -25.70 -8.61 -2.15
CA GLU A 140 -25.78 -9.28 -3.46
C GLU A 140 -24.69 -8.79 -4.43
N LYS A 141 -24.34 -7.49 -4.41
CA LYS A 141 -23.21 -6.97 -5.19
C LYS A 141 -21.88 -7.60 -4.76
N VAL A 142 -21.64 -7.77 -3.46
CA VAL A 142 -20.44 -8.44 -2.94
C VAL A 142 -20.39 -9.89 -3.41
N LYS A 143 -21.51 -10.63 -3.33
CA LYS A 143 -21.60 -12.02 -3.80
C LYS A 143 -21.36 -12.13 -5.31
N ASP A 144 -21.92 -11.20 -6.10
CA ASP A 144 -21.72 -11.16 -7.55
C ASP A 144 -20.25 -10.93 -7.91
N PHE A 145 -19.58 -10.01 -7.20
CA PHE A 145 -18.13 -9.81 -7.33
C PHE A 145 -17.35 -11.09 -6.98
N GLN A 146 -17.66 -11.74 -5.85
CA GLN A 146 -16.99 -12.96 -5.42
C GLN A 146 -17.16 -14.12 -6.42
N ALA A 147 -18.32 -14.23 -7.06
CA ALA A 147 -18.59 -15.27 -8.06
C ALA A 147 -17.72 -15.10 -9.32
N HIS A 148 -17.38 -13.87 -9.68
CA HIS A 148 -16.62 -13.54 -10.89
C HIS A 148 -15.16 -13.12 -10.62
N PHE A 149 -14.70 -13.17 -9.37
CA PHE A 149 -13.36 -12.70 -9.00
C PHE A 149 -12.25 -13.45 -9.75
N HIS A 150 -12.37 -14.77 -9.88
CA HIS A 150 -11.36 -15.62 -10.53
C HIS A 150 -11.53 -15.73 -12.05
N ASP A 151 -12.71 -15.39 -12.57
CA ASP A 151 -13.02 -15.37 -14.00
C ASP A 151 -13.79 -14.09 -14.34
N PRO A 152 -13.10 -12.93 -14.38
CA PRO A 152 -13.76 -11.63 -14.50
C PRO A 152 -14.27 -11.43 -15.93
N VAL A 153 -15.58 -11.57 -16.11
CA VAL A 153 -16.26 -11.34 -17.40
C VAL A 153 -16.57 -9.86 -17.69
N LYS A 154 -16.32 -8.96 -16.73
CA LYS A 154 -16.51 -7.51 -16.85
C LYS A 154 -15.40 -6.74 -16.13
N PRO A 155 -15.11 -5.49 -16.54
CA PRO A 155 -14.12 -4.64 -15.87
C PRO A 155 -14.40 -4.38 -14.38
N GLU A 156 -15.66 -4.37 -13.95
CA GLU A 156 -16.04 -4.16 -12.54
C GLU A 156 -15.70 -5.31 -11.60
N TYR A 157 -15.43 -6.51 -12.13
CA TYR A 157 -14.99 -7.68 -11.35
C TYR A 157 -13.48 -7.73 -11.17
N ILE A 158 -12.74 -6.86 -11.86
CA ILE A 158 -11.29 -6.75 -11.70
C ILE A 158 -11.02 -5.91 -10.44
N GLU A 159 -10.41 -6.54 -9.45
CA GLU A 159 -9.96 -5.90 -8.22
C GLU A 159 -9.16 -4.61 -8.53
N PRO A 160 -9.58 -3.42 -8.03
CA PRO A 160 -8.93 -2.15 -8.33
C PRO A 160 -7.42 -2.15 -8.08
N LEU A 161 -6.99 -2.80 -7.00
CA LEU A 161 -5.56 -2.84 -6.66
C LEU A 161 -4.72 -3.64 -7.66
N ALA A 162 -5.32 -4.57 -8.42
CA ALA A 162 -4.65 -5.28 -9.51
C ALA A 162 -4.30 -4.35 -10.70
N ARG A 163 -4.88 -3.15 -10.72
CA ARG A 163 -4.53 -2.06 -11.65
C ARG A 163 -3.75 -0.94 -10.96
N CYS A 164 -3.20 -1.22 -9.79
CA CYS A 164 -2.45 -0.27 -8.98
C CYS A 164 -3.23 0.97 -8.57
N ALA A 165 -4.57 0.88 -8.55
CA ALA A 165 -5.38 1.90 -7.93
C ALA A 165 -5.17 1.87 -6.39
N PRO A 166 -5.18 3.04 -5.71
CA PRO A 166 -5.01 3.07 -4.26
C PRO A 166 -6.06 2.21 -3.55
N GLY A 167 -5.61 1.43 -2.57
CA GLY A 167 -6.47 0.48 -1.84
C GLY A 167 -7.57 1.14 -1.00
N GLY A 168 -7.46 2.43 -0.71
CA GLY A 168 -8.37 3.11 0.21
C GLY A 168 -8.26 2.57 1.65
N ILE A 169 -9.13 3.08 2.52
CA ILE A 169 -9.09 2.76 3.94
C ILE A 169 -10.34 1.94 4.30
N PRO A 170 -10.21 0.84 5.07
CA PRO A 170 -9.04 0.42 5.84
C PRO A 170 -8.01 -0.47 5.12
N LYS A 171 -8.25 -0.87 3.85
CA LYS A 171 -7.41 -1.85 3.13
C LYS A 171 -5.93 -1.54 3.17
N SER A 172 -5.54 -0.30 2.88
CA SER A 172 -4.15 0.12 2.84
C SER A 172 -3.41 -0.10 4.17
N LEU A 173 -4.11 -0.16 5.31
CA LEU A 173 -3.51 -0.40 6.63
C LEU A 173 -3.18 -1.87 6.91
N PHE A 174 -3.72 -2.81 6.13
CA PHE A 174 -3.47 -4.25 6.33
C PHE A 174 -3.04 -5.00 5.07
N TRP A 175 -2.78 -4.29 3.97
CA TRP A 175 -2.39 -4.92 2.72
C TRP A 175 -0.90 -5.33 2.71
N HIS A 176 -0.02 -4.34 2.87
CA HIS A 176 1.42 -4.44 3.06
C HIS A 176 1.87 -3.49 4.18
N GLY A 177 3.17 -3.45 4.47
CA GLY A 177 3.73 -2.40 5.30
C GLY A 177 3.61 -1.01 4.65
N TYR A 178 3.67 0.02 5.48
CA TYR A 178 3.58 1.42 5.09
C TYR A 178 4.50 2.27 5.96
N GLU A 179 4.81 3.47 5.48
CA GLU A 179 5.58 4.44 6.24
C GLU A 179 4.65 5.53 6.78
N ILE A 180 4.86 5.90 8.04
CA ILE A 180 4.31 7.11 8.64
C ILE A 180 5.43 8.15 8.72
N SER A 181 5.19 9.32 8.12
CA SER A 181 6.08 10.47 8.20
C SER A 181 5.30 11.68 8.72
N GLN A 182 5.94 12.50 9.54
CA GLN A 182 5.29 13.64 10.19
C GLN A 182 5.95 14.95 9.81
N TYR A 183 5.12 15.95 9.55
CA TYR A 183 5.55 17.30 9.25
C TYR A 183 4.68 18.28 10.04
N PRO A 184 5.13 19.52 10.23
CA PRO A 184 4.27 20.55 10.81
C PRO A 184 2.95 20.67 10.05
N GLY A 185 1.83 20.42 10.73
CA GLY A 185 0.48 20.54 10.20
C GLY A 185 -0.07 19.32 9.43
N TYR A 186 0.67 18.22 9.25
CA TYR A 186 0.13 17.01 8.63
C TYR A 186 0.92 15.72 8.92
N VAL A 187 0.22 14.58 8.84
CA VAL A 187 0.79 13.22 8.88
C VAL A 187 0.63 12.56 7.52
N LEU A 188 1.69 12.00 6.97
CA LEU A 188 1.65 11.21 5.73
C LEU A 188 1.68 9.73 6.04
N PHE A 189 0.77 8.99 5.43
CA PHE A 189 0.83 7.54 5.33
C PHE A 189 1.19 7.21 3.88
N GLN A 190 2.32 6.53 3.70
CA GLN A 190 2.86 6.20 2.39
C GLN A 190 2.68 4.71 2.17
N PHE A 191 1.75 4.37 1.28
CA PHE A 191 1.45 3.01 0.87
C PHE A 191 2.07 2.74 -0.50
N ASN A 192 2.16 1.46 -0.85
CA ASN A 192 2.65 1.00 -2.15
C ASN A 192 1.78 1.41 -3.35
N SER A 193 0.51 1.74 -3.08
CA SER A 193 -0.50 2.11 -4.08
C SER A 193 -0.97 3.56 -3.91
N GLY A 194 -0.21 4.39 -3.20
CA GLY A 194 -0.47 5.83 -3.09
C GLY A 194 -0.19 6.39 -1.71
N THR A 195 -0.35 7.71 -1.58
CA THR A 195 -0.14 8.44 -0.33
C THR A 195 -1.47 8.93 0.23
N ARG A 196 -1.62 8.88 1.55
CA ARG A 196 -2.69 9.53 2.29
C ARG A 196 -2.11 10.66 3.12
N ILE A 197 -2.78 11.81 3.10
CA ILE A 197 -2.41 12.98 3.89
C ILE A 197 -3.50 13.21 4.92
N ILE A 198 -3.13 13.25 6.19
CA ILE A 198 -4.00 13.61 7.31
C ILE A 198 -3.62 15.02 7.74
N HIS A 199 -4.51 15.98 7.52
CA HIS A 199 -4.27 17.37 7.87
C HIS A 199 -4.57 17.64 9.34
N LEU A 200 -3.64 18.30 10.03
CA LEU A 200 -3.69 18.64 11.45
C LEU A 200 -3.88 20.16 11.70
N ASP A 201 -4.06 20.93 10.63
CA ASP A 201 -4.12 22.39 10.62
C ASP A 201 -5.54 22.95 10.83
N GLY A 202 -6.52 22.08 11.11
CA GLY A 202 -7.91 22.46 11.39
C GLY A 202 -8.66 23.02 10.19
N LYS A 203 -8.13 22.91 8.97
CA LYS A 203 -8.84 23.39 7.78
C LYS A 203 -10.09 22.55 7.50
N PRO A 204 -11.15 23.14 6.90
CA PRO A 204 -12.36 22.40 6.60
C PRO A 204 -12.11 21.26 5.62
N HIS A 205 -13.04 20.32 5.57
CA HIS A 205 -13.08 19.31 4.52
C HIS A 205 -13.20 19.93 3.13
N LEU A 206 -12.75 19.19 2.11
CA LEU A 206 -12.94 19.54 0.71
C LEU A 206 -14.43 19.57 0.37
N PRO A 207 -14.85 20.37 -0.64
CA PRO A 207 -16.21 20.31 -1.15
C PRO A 207 -16.64 18.89 -1.53
N ASP A 208 -17.87 18.52 -1.23
CA ASP A 208 -18.41 17.14 -1.37
C ASP A 208 -18.31 16.56 -2.78
N ASN A 209 -18.22 17.41 -3.81
CA ASN A 209 -18.09 16.99 -5.22
C ASN A 209 -16.67 16.56 -5.60
N ILE A 210 -15.68 16.73 -4.73
CA ILE A 210 -14.33 16.18 -4.92
C ILE A 210 -14.28 14.80 -4.27
N LYS A 211 -13.94 13.77 -5.05
CA LYS A 211 -13.90 12.37 -4.57
C LYS A 211 -12.52 11.76 -4.75
N LEU A 212 -11.96 11.19 -3.68
CA LEU A 212 -10.59 10.72 -3.57
C LEU A 212 -10.54 9.23 -3.21
N TRP A 213 -9.45 8.55 -3.59
CA TRP A 213 -9.28 7.12 -3.29
C TRP A 213 -9.06 6.81 -1.80
N ASN A 214 -8.33 7.69 -1.10
CA ASN A 214 -8.04 7.56 0.33
C ASN A 214 -8.94 8.46 1.19
N GLY A 215 -9.94 9.09 0.59
CA GLY A 215 -10.77 10.11 1.22
C GLY A 215 -10.03 11.41 1.53
N ASP A 216 -10.75 12.34 2.13
CA ASP A 216 -10.25 13.61 2.64
C ASP A 216 -10.21 13.54 4.17
N SER A 217 -9.01 13.62 4.76
CA SER A 217 -8.78 13.35 6.18
C SER A 217 -8.46 14.61 6.99
N ARG A 218 -9.13 14.79 8.14
CA ARG A 218 -8.83 15.83 9.13
C ARG A 218 -8.56 15.19 10.47
N GLY A 219 -7.47 15.54 11.12
CA GLY A 219 -7.09 14.90 12.36
C GLY A 219 -6.53 15.83 13.43
N HIS A 220 -6.46 15.29 14.64
CA HIS A 220 -5.86 15.93 15.80
C HIS A 220 -5.36 14.87 16.79
N TRP A 221 -4.44 15.27 17.66
CA TRP A 221 -3.90 14.39 18.69
C TRP A 221 -4.67 14.51 20.01
N GLU A 222 -5.10 13.38 20.55
CA GLU A 222 -5.65 13.20 21.90
C GLU A 222 -4.70 12.30 22.70
N GLY A 223 -3.71 12.90 23.35
CA GLY A 223 -2.70 12.15 24.09
C GLY A 223 -1.91 11.21 23.15
N ASN A 224 -2.03 9.89 23.34
CA ASN A 224 -1.41 8.86 22.49
C ASN A 224 -2.25 8.47 21.26
N THR A 225 -3.36 9.16 20.99
CA THR A 225 -4.30 8.78 19.93
C THR A 225 -4.33 9.85 18.84
N LEU A 226 -4.11 9.46 17.58
CA LEU A 226 -4.46 10.29 16.43
C LEU A 226 -5.92 10.02 16.09
N VAL A 227 -6.78 11.02 16.25
CA VAL A 227 -8.20 10.96 15.88
C VAL A 227 -8.35 11.57 14.50
N VAL A 228 -9.09 10.92 13.61
CA VAL A 228 -9.25 11.35 12.22
C VAL A 228 -10.70 11.23 11.77
N ASP A 229 -11.22 12.31 11.20
CA ASP A 229 -12.49 12.38 10.50
C ASP A 229 -12.25 12.29 8.99
N VAL A 230 -13.04 11.46 8.29
CA VAL A 230 -12.80 11.16 6.87
C VAL A 230 -14.09 11.14 6.07
N THR A 231 -14.06 11.88 4.98
CA THR A 231 -15.14 12.03 4.00
C THR A 231 -14.58 11.92 2.57
N ASN A 232 -15.39 12.27 1.55
CA ASN A 232 -14.94 12.40 0.15
C ASN A 232 -14.32 11.14 -0.46
N GLN A 233 -14.74 9.95 -0.03
CA GLN A 233 -14.36 8.68 -0.66
C GLN A 233 -14.94 8.60 -2.08
N ASN A 234 -14.23 7.99 -3.03
CA ASN A 234 -14.72 7.80 -4.40
C ASN A 234 -15.56 6.53 -4.63
N GLY A 235 -15.70 5.70 -3.59
CA GLY A 235 -16.47 4.46 -3.63
C GLY A 235 -15.98 3.38 -4.59
N LYS A 236 -14.75 3.48 -5.10
CA LYS A 236 -14.16 2.53 -6.06
C LYS A 236 -13.24 1.50 -5.39
N ALA A 237 -12.67 1.84 -4.24
CA ALA A 237 -11.84 0.92 -3.46
C ALA A 237 -12.68 -0.21 -2.84
N LEU A 238 -12.09 -1.39 -2.77
CA LEU A 238 -12.62 -2.54 -2.03
C LEU A 238 -11.79 -2.71 -0.76
N PHE A 239 -12.38 -3.20 0.33
CA PHE A 239 -11.68 -3.45 1.59
C PHE A 239 -10.82 -4.71 1.53
N GLY A 240 -11.22 -5.71 0.75
CA GLY A 240 -10.42 -6.91 0.50
C GLY A 240 -10.80 -7.52 -0.85
N ARG A 241 -10.09 -8.59 -1.25
CA ARG A 241 -10.48 -9.41 -2.42
C ARG A 241 -11.78 -10.19 -2.17
N SER A 242 -12.34 -10.09 -0.97
CA SER A 242 -13.70 -10.52 -0.62
C SER A 242 -14.80 -9.54 -1.08
N GLY A 243 -14.46 -8.36 -1.60
CA GLY A 243 -15.39 -7.48 -2.32
C GLY A 243 -16.14 -6.46 -1.46
N GLU A 244 -15.91 -6.41 -0.15
CA GLU A 244 -16.53 -5.38 0.71
C GLU A 244 -16.11 -3.98 0.27
N PHE A 245 -17.01 -3.01 0.41
CA PHE A 245 -16.79 -1.66 -0.13
C PHE A 245 -17.54 -0.61 0.71
N ILE A 246 -17.24 0.66 0.44
CA ILE A 246 -17.97 1.85 0.90
C ILE A 246 -18.35 2.69 -0.32
N SER A 247 -19.42 3.48 -0.26
CA SER A 247 -19.82 4.38 -1.34
C SER A 247 -19.23 5.79 -1.16
N GLU A 248 -19.58 6.69 -2.08
CA GLU A 248 -19.23 8.11 -2.00
C GLU A 248 -19.96 8.87 -0.86
N ASN A 249 -20.95 8.24 -0.25
CA ASN A 249 -21.71 8.76 0.91
C ASN A 249 -21.14 8.26 2.25
N GLY A 250 -20.01 7.55 2.20
CA GLY A 250 -19.36 7.01 3.37
C GLY A 250 -18.67 8.07 4.23
N HIS A 251 -18.74 7.85 5.54
CA HIS A 251 -18.04 8.61 6.57
C HIS A 251 -17.27 7.64 7.47
N ILE A 252 -16.01 7.97 7.77
CA ILE A 252 -15.15 7.13 8.62
C ILE A 252 -14.61 7.98 9.76
N GLN A 253 -14.84 7.53 10.98
CA GLN A 253 -14.20 8.08 12.18
C GLN A 253 -13.13 7.11 12.64
N GLU A 254 -11.87 7.54 12.61
CA GLU A 254 -10.71 6.71 12.89
C GLU A 254 -10.01 7.13 14.17
N ARG A 255 -9.41 6.16 14.85
CA ARG A 255 -8.54 6.33 16.01
C ARG A 255 -7.32 5.43 15.83
N TYR A 256 -6.15 6.04 15.74
CA TYR A 256 -4.87 5.32 15.78
C TYR A 256 -4.32 5.46 17.20
N ILE A 257 -4.40 4.40 17.98
CA ILE A 257 -4.06 4.41 19.40
C ILE A 257 -2.67 3.81 19.58
N PHE A 258 -1.66 4.64 19.80
CA PHE A 258 -0.26 4.23 19.87
C PHE A 258 0.12 3.79 21.29
N SER A 259 0.92 2.73 21.40
CA SER A 259 1.54 2.36 22.67
C SER A 259 2.64 3.37 23.03
N ASN A 260 2.83 3.63 24.32
CA ASN A 260 3.79 4.64 24.79
C ASN A 260 5.26 4.24 24.56
N ASP A 261 5.54 2.96 24.29
CA ASP A 261 6.85 2.49 23.83
C ASP A 261 7.12 2.82 22.35
N GLY A 262 6.10 3.22 21.59
CA GLY A 262 6.22 3.59 20.17
C GLY A 262 6.36 2.41 19.21
N ASP A 263 6.17 1.18 19.70
CA ASP A 263 6.38 -0.05 18.93
C ASP A 263 5.09 -0.63 18.33
N ARG A 264 3.92 -0.21 18.82
CA ARG A 264 2.62 -0.72 18.36
C ARG A 264 1.58 0.38 18.26
N TYR A 265 0.57 0.14 17.45
CA TYR A 265 -0.68 0.87 17.54
C TYR A 265 -1.86 -0.02 17.17
N THR A 266 -3.04 0.37 17.63
CA THR A 266 -4.31 -0.24 17.19
C THR A 266 -5.10 0.81 16.43
N TYR A 267 -5.43 0.51 15.18
CA TYR A 267 -6.39 1.27 14.40
C TYR A 267 -7.79 0.77 14.75
N GLU A 268 -8.64 1.68 15.18
CA GLU A 268 -10.08 1.46 15.36
C GLU A 268 -10.83 2.47 14.51
N ALA A 269 -11.80 2.03 13.73
CA ALA A 269 -12.61 2.95 12.94
C ALA A 269 -14.08 2.56 12.90
N VAL A 270 -14.95 3.55 13.07
CA VAL A 270 -16.38 3.41 12.86
C VAL A 270 -16.71 3.88 11.45
N LEU A 271 -17.24 2.97 10.65
CA LEU A 271 -17.65 3.23 9.27
C LEU A 271 -19.17 3.41 9.23
N THR A 272 -19.61 4.51 8.65
CA THR A 272 -21.03 4.85 8.46
C THR A 272 -21.28 5.12 6.99
N ASP A 273 -22.20 4.35 6.40
CA ASP A 273 -22.71 4.59 5.04
C ASP A 273 -24.13 4.04 4.97
N PRO A 274 -25.15 4.88 5.19
CA PRO A 274 -26.54 4.42 5.20
C PRO A 274 -27.02 3.85 3.86
N THR A 275 -26.29 4.14 2.77
CA THR A 275 -26.64 3.59 1.45
C THR A 275 -26.19 2.14 1.32
N VAL A 276 -25.06 1.78 1.93
CA VAL A 276 -24.41 0.45 1.82
C VAL A 276 -24.67 -0.45 3.03
N TYR A 277 -24.76 0.11 4.24
CA TYR A 277 -24.89 -0.64 5.49
C TYR A 277 -26.23 -0.39 6.18
N THR A 278 -26.71 -1.37 6.93
CA THR A 278 -27.92 -1.29 7.76
C THR A 278 -27.68 -0.56 9.08
N ARG A 279 -26.42 -0.49 9.53
CA ARG A 279 -25.96 0.26 10.69
C ARG A 279 -24.47 0.59 10.57
N PRO A 280 -23.95 1.58 11.32
CA PRO A 280 -22.51 1.75 11.49
C PRO A 280 -21.85 0.48 12.06
N PHE A 281 -20.61 0.24 11.67
CA PHE A 281 -19.83 -0.91 12.15
C PHE A 281 -18.39 -0.51 12.45
N THR A 282 -17.72 -1.27 13.30
CA THR A 282 -16.36 -0.98 13.75
C THR A 282 -15.36 -1.94 13.14
N VAL A 283 -14.22 -1.39 12.70
CA VAL A 283 -13.06 -2.13 12.20
C VAL A 283 -11.90 -1.98 13.17
N THR A 284 -11.17 -3.06 13.42
CA THR A 284 -9.93 -3.07 14.20
C THR A 284 -8.79 -3.69 13.41
N VAL A 285 -7.65 -2.99 13.36
CA VAL A 285 -6.41 -3.46 12.72
C VAL A 285 -5.24 -3.20 13.67
N PRO A 286 -4.58 -4.24 14.22
CA PRO A 286 -3.37 -4.05 15.00
C PRO A 286 -2.17 -3.86 14.08
N ALA A 287 -1.26 -2.98 14.47
CA ALA A 287 -0.01 -2.71 13.77
C ALA A 287 1.18 -2.69 14.71
N ARG A 288 2.34 -3.05 14.16
CA ARG A 288 3.63 -3.01 14.84
C ARG A 288 4.64 -2.25 13.98
N LYS A 289 5.52 -1.51 14.64
CA LYS A 289 6.66 -0.82 14.02
C LYS A 289 7.73 -1.84 13.63
N TRP A 290 8.22 -1.71 12.41
CA TRP A 290 9.38 -2.43 11.92
C TRP A 290 10.68 -1.85 12.46
N THR A 291 11.65 -2.73 12.68
CA THR A 291 13.02 -2.37 13.01
C THR A 291 14.00 -3.25 12.25
N ALA A 292 15.28 -2.84 12.17
CA ALA A 292 16.35 -3.65 11.56
C ALA A 292 16.57 -5.03 12.21
N LYS A 293 15.93 -5.30 13.37
CA LYS A 293 15.94 -6.62 14.02
C LYS A 293 14.95 -7.58 13.38
N ASP A 294 13.94 -7.09 12.66
CA ASP A 294 12.93 -7.92 12.02
C ASP A 294 13.44 -8.38 10.65
N GLN A 295 13.37 -9.69 10.39
CA GLN A 295 13.75 -10.22 9.08
C GLN A 295 12.78 -9.71 8.00
N PRO A 296 13.30 -9.18 6.87
CA PRO A 296 12.51 -8.89 5.70
C PRO A 296 11.70 -10.13 5.28
N ASN A 297 10.45 -9.89 4.93
CA ASN A 297 9.62 -10.86 4.26
C ASN A 297 8.82 -10.10 3.20
N GLY A 298 8.53 -10.75 2.07
CA GLY A 298 7.84 -10.11 0.95
C GLY A 298 6.39 -9.70 1.23
N TRP A 299 5.94 -9.69 2.50
CA TRP A 299 4.57 -9.31 2.88
C TRP A 299 4.52 -8.03 3.72
N HIS A 300 5.28 -7.96 4.81
CA HIS A 300 5.31 -6.80 5.72
C HIS A 300 6.30 -5.72 5.26
N PHE A 301 7.33 -6.10 4.50
CA PHE A 301 8.45 -5.22 4.18
C PHE A 301 8.69 -5.23 2.68
N GLU A 302 8.12 -4.24 1.99
CA GLU A 302 8.52 -3.86 0.62
C GLU A 302 9.78 -2.99 0.62
N VAL A 303 10.68 -3.24 1.59
CA VAL A 303 11.97 -2.57 1.72
C VAL A 303 13.03 -3.65 1.74
N GLU A 304 14.12 -3.43 1.02
CA GLU A 304 15.29 -4.29 1.06
C GLU A 304 16.49 -3.52 1.62
N PRO A 305 17.49 -4.21 2.19
CA PRO A 305 18.75 -3.58 2.51
C PRO A 305 19.33 -2.96 1.25
N ALA A 306 19.64 -1.66 1.31
CA ALA A 306 20.30 -0.99 0.21
C ALA A 306 21.68 -1.61 -0.02
N ASN A 307 21.90 -2.16 -1.21
CA ASN A 307 23.19 -2.74 -1.58
C ASN A 307 24.15 -1.63 -2.03
N TYR A 308 24.71 -0.88 -1.08
CA TYR A 308 25.71 0.13 -1.40
C TYR A 308 27.04 -0.55 -1.74
N THR A 309 27.27 -0.81 -3.04
CA THR A 309 28.58 -1.21 -3.54
C THR A 309 29.50 0.02 -3.61
N GLY A 310 30.14 0.37 -2.49
CA GLY A 310 31.05 1.51 -2.40
C GLY A 310 31.93 1.49 -1.15
N LYS A 311 33.07 2.19 -1.18
CA LYS A 311 34.15 2.18 -0.16
C LYS A 311 33.77 2.70 1.24
N VAL A 312 32.48 2.91 1.53
CA VAL A 312 32.01 3.44 2.81
C VAL A 312 31.39 2.30 3.61
N ALA A 313 32.04 1.93 4.72
CA ALA A 313 31.41 1.07 5.72
C ALA A 313 30.30 1.89 6.40
N LEU A 314 29.05 1.48 6.21
CA LEU A 314 27.92 2.06 6.93
C LEU A 314 27.95 1.60 8.39
N LYS A 315 27.70 2.53 9.33
CA LYS A 315 27.55 2.20 10.76
C LYS A 315 26.19 1.58 11.06
N GLU A 316 25.17 1.91 10.28
CA GLU A 316 23.78 1.44 10.39
C GLU A 316 23.25 1.01 9.02
N PRO A 317 22.38 -0.02 8.93
CA PRO A 317 21.77 -0.41 7.67
C PRO A 317 20.87 0.71 7.13
N ILE A 318 21.04 1.01 5.85
CA ILE A 318 20.12 1.88 5.11
C ILE A 318 19.15 0.96 4.37
N LEU A 319 17.87 1.25 4.49
CA LEU A 319 16.84 0.59 3.69
C LEU A 319 16.74 1.30 2.34
N ASP A 320 16.80 0.53 1.26
CA ASP A 320 16.32 1.03 -0.02
C ASP A 320 14.81 0.84 -0.07
N GLN A 321 14.15 1.84 -0.62
CA GLN A 321 12.74 1.73 -0.93
C GLN A 321 12.70 1.02 -2.28
N TYR A 322 12.25 -0.24 -2.31
CA TYR A 322 11.81 -0.78 -3.60
C TYR A 322 10.76 0.20 -4.13
N GLU A 323 10.79 0.45 -5.44
CA GLU A 323 9.87 1.38 -6.11
C GLU A 323 8.51 1.34 -5.41
N ARG A 324 8.09 2.42 -4.76
CA ARG A 324 6.75 2.57 -4.15
C ARG A 324 5.64 2.62 -5.22
N VAL A 325 5.92 2.01 -6.35
CA VAL A 325 5.04 1.70 -7.44
C VAL A 325 4.43 0.37 -7.05
N CYS A 326 3.12 0.25 -7.21
CA CYS A 326 2.47 -1.04 -7.13
C CYS A 326 3.09 -1.95 -8.21
N ALA A 327 4.03 -2.79 -7.77
CA ALA A 327 4.49 -3.95 -8.49
C ALA A 327 3.78 -5.11 -7.81
N GLU A 328 2.52 -5.35 -8.18
CA GLU A 328 1.80 -6.51 -7.63
C GLU A 328 2.61 -7.76 -7.98
N ASN A 329 3.29 -8.29 -6.95
CA ASN A 329 3.86 -9.61 -6.83
C ASN A 329 3.82 -10.42 -8.14
N ASN A 330 4.77 -10.15 -9.04
CA ASN A 330 4.97 -10.88 -10.30
C ASN A 330 5.30 -12.38 -10.09
N GLY A 331 5.01 -12.93 -8.91
CA GLY A 331 4.72 -14.34 -8.73
C GLY A 331 3.38 -14.70 -9.38
N GLY A 332 3.40 -14.93 -10.70
CA GLY A 332 2.43 -15.79 -11.36
C GLY A 332 1.27 -15.14 -12.13
N PHE A 333 1.09 -13.81 -12.11
CA PHE A 333 0.10 -13.16 -13.00
C PHE A 333 0.60 -12.97 -14.44
N GLY A 334 1.86 -13.31 -14.72
CA GLY A 334 2.47 -13.34 -16.05
C GLY A 334 2.27 -14.63 -16.85
N LEU A 335 1.44 -15.58 -16.39
CA LEU A 335 0.99 -16.71 -17.21
C LEU A 335 -0.23 -16.30 -18.06
N VAL A 336 -0.14 -15.16 -18.74
CA VAL A 336 -1.04 -14.82 -19.83
C VAL A 336 -0.54 -15.53 -21.09
N ALA A 337 -1.37 -16.44 -21.60
CA ALA A 337 -1.22 -17.25 -22.80
C ALA A 337 0.03 -18.16 -22.83
N ALA A 338 -0.14 -19.42 -22.40
CA ALA A 338 0.68 -20.48 -22.97
C ALA A 338 0.44 -20.49 -24.49
N GLU A 339 1.48 -20.23 -25.28
CA GLU A 339 1.48 -20.62 -26.70
C GLU A 339 1.11 -22.10 -26.78
N GLU A 340 0.27 -22.46 -27.76
CA GLU A 340 -0.12 -23.84 -28.01
C GLU A 340 1.12 -24.77 -28.04
N PRO A 341 0.98 -26.03 -27.59
CA PRO A 341 2.09 -26.97 -27.58
C PRO A 341 2.66 -27.08 -29.00
N LYS A 342 3.97 -26.82 -29.13
CA LYS A 342 4.69 -27.11 -30.38
C LYS A 342 4.50 -28.60 -30.70
N LYS A 343 3.97 -28.86 -31.89
CA LYS A 343 3.69 -30.20 -32.45
C LYS A 343 4.91 -31.09 -32.52
#